data_AF-A0A925AEG7-F1
#
_entry.id   AF-A0A925AEG7-F1
#
_cell.length_a   1.000
_cell.length_b   1.000
_cell.length_c   1.000
_cell.angle_alpha   90.00
_cell.angle_beta   90.00
_cell.angle_gamma   90.00
#
_symmetry.space_group_name_H-M   'P 1'
#
loop_
_entity.id
_entity.type
_entity.pdbx_description
1 polymer ?
#
loop_
_entity_poly.entity_id
_entity_poly.type
_entity_poly.pdbx_seq_one_letter_code
_entity_poly.pdbx_strand_id
1 'polypeptide(L)'
;MPQMTDDLEALPFWAQVLIASRLTRRSTHGLDVLTPQKDRDTLIAGCDAMDRCACAGSWSAAERDVILRAKNLSISGPAQKTLLAMYYAADATHAANDTMDFGAADAACMASVRKSISFASQSRGLNPLQAAIAVAGDMDIIAFACKEASIGRYDGLGEGVMSRIHPVHPPESWRGAPGV
;
A
#
# COMPACT_ATOMS: atom_id res chain seq x y z
N MET A 1 -8.58 -16.50 -8.26
CA MET A 1 -7.71 -15.31 -8.20
C MET A 1 -7.30 -14.68 -9.55
N PRO A 2 -7.66 -15.20 -10.75
CA PRO A 2 -7.41 -14.46 -12.01
C PRO A 2 -8.11 -13.10 -12.07
N GLN A 3 -9.39 -13.05 -11.68
CA GLN A 3 -10.22 -11.85 -11.81
C GLN A 3 -9.70 -10.63 -11.00
N MET A 4 -9.27 -10.84 -9.75
CA MET A 4 -8.63 -9.79 -8.94
C MET A 4 -7.35 -9.23 -9.59
N THR A 5 -6.68 -10.05 -10.40
CA THR A 5 -5.46 -9.65 -11.11
C THR A 5 -5.82 -8.72 -12.27
N ASP A 6 -6.83 -9.08 -13.05
CA ASP A 6 -7.32 -8.29 -14.19
C ASP A 6 -7.92 -6.95 -13.72
N ASP A 7 -8.69 -6.96 -12.64
CA ASP A 7 -9.31 -5.77 -12.06
C ASP A 7 -8.25 -4.78 -11.52
N LEU A 8 -7.13 -5.30 -10.99
CA LEU A 8 -6.03 -4.48 -10.49
C LEU A 8 -5.26 -3.83 -11.65
N GLU A 9 -5.08 -4.53 -12.77
CA GLU A 9 -4.41 -4.00 -13.97
C GLU A 9 -5.18 -2.85 -14.62
N ALA A 10 -6.51 -2.86 -14.49
CA ALA A 10 -7.38 -1.83 -15.06
C ALA A 10 -7.31 -0.49 -14.32
N LEU A 11 -6.75 -0.47 -13.10
CA LEU A 11 -6.64 0.74 -12.28
C LEU A 11 -5.47 1.64 -12.71
N PRO A 12 -5.57 2.97 -12.53
CA PRO A 12 -4.43 3.88 -12.59
C PRO A 12 -3.27 3.40 -11.70
N PHE A 13 -2.01 3.68 -12.10
CA PHE A 13 -0.85 3.20 -11.33
C PHE A 13 -0.83 3.74 -9.90
N TRP A 14 -1.19 5.00 -9.71
CA TRP A 14 -1.28 5.58 -8.38
C TRP A 14 -2.40 4.97 -7.53
N ALA A 15 -3.48 4.47 -8.14
CA ALA A 15 -4.50 3.68 -7.45
C ALA A 15 -3.97 2.31 -7.02
N GLN A 16 -3.19 1.64 -7.89
CA GLN A 16 -2.55 0.36 -7.54
C GLN A 16 -1.54 0.53 -6.39
N VAL A 17 -0.74 1.60 -6.41
CA VAL A 17 0.19 1.98 -5.33
C VAL A 17 -0.58 2.23 -4.03
N LEU A 18 -1.70 2.97 -4.08
CA LEU A 18 -2.52 3.24 -2.92
C LEU A 18 -3.05 1.94 -2.28
N ILE A 19 -3.52 0.98 -3.08
CA ILE A 19 -3.98 -0.33 -2.58
C ILE A 19 -2.84 -1.06 -1.85
N ALA A 20 -1.64 -1.12 -2.46
CA ALA A 20 -0.48 -1.74 -1.84
C ALA A 20 -0.06 -1.05 -0.53
N SER A 21 -0.03 0.28 -0.51
CA SER A 21 0.25 1.10 0.69
C SER A 21 -0.76 0.80 1.80
N ARG A 22 -2.05 0.78 1.48
CA ARG A 22 -3.14 0.55 2.44
C ARG A 22 -3.08 -0.85 3.03
N LEU A 23 -2.81 -1.88 2.23
CA LEU A 23 -2.66 -3.25 2.76
C LEU A 23 -1.39 -3.39 3.60
N THR A 24 -0.30 -2.75 3.19
CA THR A 24 0.95 -2.67 3.98
C THR A 24 0.74 -1.95 5.31
N ARG A 25 -0.10 -0.91 5.34
CA ARG A 25 -0.47 -0.22 6.57
C ARG A 25 -1.28 -1.12 7.49
N ARG A 26 -2.24 -1.90 6.96
CA ARG A 26 -2.99 -2.89 7.74
C ARG A 26 -2.07 -3.96 8.34
N SER A 27 -1.13 -4.50 7.56
CA SER A 27 -0.15 -5.47 8.08
C SER A 27 0.80 -4.87 9.11
N THR A 28 1.11 -3.57 9.01
CA THR A 28 1.90 -2.82 10.00
C THR A 28 1.15 -2.64 11.32
N HIS A 29 -0.14 -2.30 11.28
CA HIS A 29 -0.99 -2.30 12.47
C HIS A 29 -1.12 -3.69 13.10
N GLY A 30 -0.96 -4.73 12.28
CA GLY A 30 -0.94 -6.11 12.69
C GLY A 30 0.35 -6.60 13.35
N LEU A 31 1.36 -5.73 13.55
CA LEU A 31 2.62 -6.11 14.19
C LEU A 31 2.48 -6.14 15.71
N ASP A 32 2.92 -7.23 16.31
CA ASP A 32 2.85 -7.47 17.75
C ASP A 32 3.75 -6.53 18.57
N VAL A 33 3.61 -6.59 19.90
CA VAL A 33 4.40 -5.79 20.86
C VAL A 33 5.92 -6.06 20.80
N LEU A 34 6.35 -7.14 20.14
CA LEU A 34 7.78 -7.46 20.00
C LEU A 34 8.45 -6.60 18.92
N THR A 35 7.66 -6.02 18.00
CA THR A 35 8.19 -5.04 17.06
C THR A 35 8.33 -3.67 17.75
N PRO A 36 9.53 -3.07 17.76
CA PRO A 36 9.73 -1.75 18.37
C PRO A 36 8.75 -0.71 17.81
N GLN A 37 8.16 0.11 18.69
CA GLN A 37 7.20 1.14 18.30
C GLN A 37 7.77 2.06 17.22
N LYS A 38 9.04 2.46 17.35
CA LYS A 38 9.74 3.31 16.38
C LYS A 38 9.74 2.72 14.97
N ASP A 39 9.89 1.40 14.84
CA ASP A 39 9.92 0.74 13.53
C ASP A 39 8.52 0.70 12.94
N ARG A 40 7.49 0.43 13.76
CA ARG A 40 6.08 0.53 13.35
C ARG A 40 5.75 1.95 12.87
N ASP A 41 6.13 2.97 13.64
CA ASP A 41 5.90 4.38 13.29
C ASP A 41 6.61 4.74 11.97
N THR A 42 7.83 4.22 11.76
CA THR A 42 8.57 4.44 10.51
C THR A 42 7.87 3.79 9.31
N LEU A 43 7.34 2.57 9.47
CA LEU A 43 6.55 1.91 8.44
C LEU A 43 5.26 2.68 8.13
N ILE A 44 4.53 3.13 9.15
CA ILE A 44 3.31 3.93 8.99
C ILE A 44 3.61 5.26 8.27
N ALA A 45 4.69 5.95 8.64
CA ALA A 45 5.11 7.17 7.98
C ALA A 45 5.47 6.94 6.50
N GLY A 46 6.05 5.78 6.18
CA GLY A 46 6.26 5.32 4.80
C GLY A 46 4.95 5.20 4.02
N CYS A 47 3.92 4.57 4.61
CA CYS A 47 2.59 4.50 4.01
C CYS A 47 1.95 5.90 3.85
N ASP A 48 2.06 6.78 4.85
CA ASP A 48 1.54 8.15 4.76
C ASP A 48 2.19 8.91 3.60
N ALA A 49 3.50 8.73 3.40
CA ALA A 49 4.21 9.32 2.28
C ALA A 49 3.74 8.76 0.93
N MET A 50 3.57 7.43 0.81
CA MET A 50 3.04 6.82 -0.42
C MET A 50 1.62 7.29 -0.73
N ASP A 51 0.75 7.44 0.28
CA ASP A 51 -0.61 7.93 0.11
C ASP A 51 -0.62 9.39 -0.40
N ARG A 52 0.29 10.24 0.09
CA ARG A 52 0.50 11.60 -0.44
C ARG A 52 1.02 11.58 -1.88
N CYS A 53 1.94 10.67 -2.20
CA CYS A 53 2.45 10.53 -3.57
C CYS A 53 1.34 10.10 -4.53
N ALA A 54 0.49 9.15 -4.14
CA ALA A 54 -0.66 8.71 -4.92
C ALA A 54 -1.67 9.84 -5.13
N CYS A 55 -1.91 10.68 -4.11
CA CYS A 55 -2.74 11.88 -4.26
C CYS A 55 -2.15 12.85 -5.30
N ALA A 56 -0.85 13.15 -5.20
CA ALA A 56 -0.18 14.13 -6.05
C ALA A 56 0.16 13.61 -7.45
N GLY A 57 0.22 12.30 -7.65
CA GLY A 57 0.68 11.68 -8.89
C GLY A 57 2.20 11.74 -9.10
N SER A 58 2.95 12.06 -8.05
CA SER A 58 4.41 12.15 -8.04
C SER A 58 4.92 12.12 -6.60
N TRP A 59 6.22 11.91 -6.42
CA TRP A 59 6.86 12.06 -5.11
C TRP A 59 7.81 13.26 -5.05
N SER A 60 7.83 14.00 -3.93
CA SER A 60 8.90 14.97 -3.70
C SER A 60 10.13 14.29 -3.07
N ALA A 61 11.25 15.02 -3.00
CA ALA A 61 12.43 14.56 -2.28
C ALA A 61 12.13 14.19 -0.81
N ALA A 62 11.22 14.92 -0.16
CA ALA A 62 10.86 14.67 1.22
C ALA A 62 10.05 13.36 1.39
N GLU A 63 9.07 13.09 0.52
CA GLU A 63 8.37 11.80 0.54
C GLU A 63 9.32 10.65 0.20
N ARG A 64 10.17 10.83 -0.81
CA ARG A 64 11.17 9.82 -1.20
C ARG A 64 12.05 9.42 -0.02
N ASP A 65 12.57 10.38 0.74
CA ASP A 65 13.42 10.10 1.91
C ASP A 65 12.67 9.32 2.99
N VAL A 66 11.40 9.65 3.25
CA VAL A 66 10.56 8.93 4.22
C VAL A 66 10.33 7.49 3.76
N ILE A 67 9.97 7.30 2.50
CA ILE A 67 9.71 5.97 1.91
C ILE A 67 10.97 5.12 1.93
N LEU A 68 12.12 5.67 1.55
CA LEU A 68 13.40 4.95 1.56
C LEU A 68 13.82 4.56 2.98
N ARG A 69 13.58 5.42 3.98
CA ARG A 69 13.82 5.05 5.39
C ARG A 69 12.97 3.86 5.81
N ALA A 70 11.68 3.83 5.47
CA ALA A 70 10.78 2.72 5.78
C ALA A 70 11.18 1.43 5.06
N LYS A 71 11.49 1.52 3.76
CA LYS A 71 11.96 0.41 2.92
C LYS A 71 13.26 -0.22 3.44
N ASN A 72 14.19 0.59 3.95
CA ASN A 72 15.51 0.16 4.37
C ASN A 72 15.61 -0.19 5.87
N LEU A 73 14.48 -0.28 6.58
CA LEU A 73 14.48 -0.80 7.95
C LEU A 73 15.05 -2.21 7.97
N SER A 74 15.83 -2.53 9.00
CA SER A 74 16.33 -3.87 9.24
C SER A 74 15.48 -4.51 10.34
N ILE A 75 14.44 -5.23 9.92
CA ILE A 75 13.53 -5.92 10.84
C ILE A 75 13.61 -7.43 10.57
N SER A 76 13.78 -8.21 11.63
CA SER A 76 13.86 -9.66 11.57
C SER A 76 12.62 -10.33 12.20
N GLY A 77 12.47 -11.63 11.97
CA GLY A 77 11.43 -12.43 12.62
C GLY A 77 10.02 -12.16 12.07
N PRO A 78 8.98 -12.16 12.92
CA PRO A 78 7.58 -12.12 12.49
C PRO A 78 7.18 -10.92 11.60
N ALA A 79 7.90 -9.80 11.70
CA ALA A 79 7.64 -8.59 10.93
C ALA A 79 8.29 -8.57 9.53
N GLN A 80 9.10 -9.58 9.19
CA GLN A 80 9.83 -9.63 7.92
C GLN A 80 8.90 -9.56 6.69
N LYS A 81 7.72 -10.19 6.76
CA LYS A 81 6.74 -10.16 5.66
C LYS A 81 6.14 -8.76 5.46
N THR A 82 5.87 -8.04 6.54
CA THR A 82 5.43 -6.64 6.48
C THR A 82 6.52 -5.74 5.90
N LEU A 83 7.78 -5.95 6.28
CA LEU A 83 8.91 -5.22 5.70
C LEU A 83 9.06 -5.49 4.19
N LEU A 84 8.91 -6.74 3.75
CA LEU A 84 8.91 -7.07 2.32
C LEU A 84 7.72 -6.43 1.58
N ALA A 85 6.54 -6.36 2.22
CA ALA A 85 5.40 -5.66 1.65
C ALA A 85 5.69 -4.16 1.44
N MET A 86 6.31 -3.51 2.45
CA MET A 86 6.78 -2.12 2.37
C MET A 86 7.82 -1.93 1.28
N TYR A 87 8.80 -2.83 1.18
CA TYR A 87 9.83 -2.79 0.14
C TYR A 87 9.21 -2.74 -1.26
N TYR A 88 8.27 -3.64 -1.55
CA TYR A 88 7.64 -3.70 -2.86
C TYR A 88 6.60 -2.60 -3.09
N ALA A 89 5.95 -2.07 -2.05
CA ALA A 89 5.10 -0.88 -2.17
C ALA A 89 5.93 0.36 -2.52
N ALA A 90 7.11 0.51 -1.92
CA ALA A 90 8.06 1.57 -2.24
C ALA A 90 8.61 1.44 -3.68
N ASP A 91 8.94 0.22 -4.12
CA ASP A 91 9.36 -0.02 -5.51
C ASP A 91 8.23 0.27 -6.52
N ALA A 92 6.99 -0.08 -6.19
CA ALA A 92 5.83 0.29 -7.00
C ALA A 92 5.66 1.82 -7.08
N THR A 93 5.86 2.53 -5.96
CA THR A 93 5.80 4.00 -5.91
C THR A 93 6.87 4.63 -6.80
N HIS A 94 8.11 4.11 -6.75
CA HIS A 94 9.19 4.54 -7.63
C HIS A 94 8.86 4.31 -9.10
N ALA A 95 8.37 3.11 -9.42
CA ALA A 95 8.02 2.76 -10.79
C ALA A 95 6.87 3.63 -11.31
N ALA A 96 5.81 3.85 -10.51
CA ALA A 96 4.69 4.73 -10.83
C ALA A 96 5.16 6.15 -11.17
N ASN A 97 6.07 6.72 -10.38
CA ASN A 97 6.65 8.03 -10.63
C ASN A 97 7.39 8.10 -11.99
N ASP A 98 8.03 7.02 -12.42
CA ASP A 98 8.86 6.98 -13.63
C ASP A 98 8.11 6.42 -14.86
N THR A 99 6.83 6.04 -14.71
CA THR A 99 6.04 5.39 -15.79
C THR A 99 5.82 6.28 -17.01
N MET A 100 5.85 7.61 -16.86
CA MET A 100 5.73 8.52 -18.00
C MET A 100 6.91 8.42 -18.97
N ASP A 101 8.05 7.89 -18.52
CA ASP A 101 9.28 7.86 -19.30
C ASP A 101 9.47 6.53 -20.06
N PHE A 102 8.97 5.39 -19.54
CA PHE A 102 9.26 4.06 -20.11
C PHE A 102 8.19 2.99 -19.80
N GLY A 103 7.76 2.22 -20.81
CA GLY A 103 6.84 1.07 -20.62
C GLY A 103 7.39 -0.08 -19.75
N ALA A 104 8.71 -0.14 -19.51
CA ALA A 104 9.30 -1.08 -18.55
C ALA A 104 8.90 -0.74 -17.09
N ALA A 105 8.69 0.54 -16.80
CA ALA A 105 8.25 0.99 -15.49
C ALA A 105 6.79 0.58 -15.20
N ASP A 106 5.91 0.54 -16.21
CA ASP A 106 4.54 0.01 -16.07
C ASP A 106 4.54 -1.43 -15.54
N ALA A 107 5.31 -2.30 -16.20
CA ALA A 107 5.41 -3.71 -15.82
C ALA A 107 6.06 -3.88 -14.43
N ALA A 108 7.08 -3.07 -14.12
CA ALA A 108 7.74 -3.07 -12.82
C ALA A 108 6.81 -2.60 -11.68
N CYS A 109 5.98 -1.58 -11.93
CA CYS A 109 4.98 -1.10 -10.98
C CYS A 109 4.00 -2.22 -10.65
N MET A 110 3.36 -2.78 -11.66
CA MET A 110 2.37 -3.85 -11.50
C MET A 110 2.96 -5.09 -10.80
N ALA A 111 4.14 -5.54 -11.19
CA ALA A 111 4.81 -6.67 -10.56
C ALA A 111 5.12 -6.40 -9.08
N SER A 112 5.54 -5.18 -8.76
CA SER A 112 5.84 -4.76 -7.39
C SER A 112 4.58 -4.65 -6.53
N VAL A 113 3.49 -4.09 -7.05
CA VAL A 113 2.19 -4.06 -6.36
C VAL A 113 1.74 -5.48 -5.98
N ARG A 114 1.80 -6.42 -6.93
CA ARG A 114 1.41 -7.84 -6.68
C ARG A 114 2.26 -8.48 -5.60
N LYS A 115 3.57 -8.26 -5.63
CA LYS A 115 4.48 -8.78 -4.60
C LYS A 115 4.18 -8.16 -3.25
N SER A 116 3.94 -6.85 -3.18
CA SER A 116 3.55 -6.15 -1.95
C SER A 116 2.29 -6.79 -1.34
N ILE A 117 1.23 -6.97 -2.15
CA ILE A 117 -0.02 -7.60 -1.71
C ILE A 117 0.21 -9.04 -1.24
N SER A 118 1.02 -9.80 -1.97
CA SER A 118 1.35 -11.18 -1.62
C SER A 118 2.08 -11.27 -0.27
N PHE A 119 3.07 -10.40 -0.02
CA PHE A 119 3.79 -10.41 1.26
C PHE A 119 2.93 -9.87 2.41
N ALA A 120 2.10 -8.86 2.17
CA ALA A 120 1.21 -8.33 3.19
C ALA A 120 0.15 -9.36 3.63
N SER A 121 -0.37 -10.17 2.70
CA SER A 121 -1.33 -11.25 3.01
C SER A 121 -0.72 -12.44 3.75
N GLN A 122 0.62 -12.53 3.80
CA GLN A 122 1.38 -13.50 4.58
C GLN A 122 1.86 -12.92 5.92
N SER A 123 1.53 -11.67 6.24
CA SER A 123 1.92 -11.04 7.49
C SER A 123 1.16 -11.64 8.67
N ARG A 124 1.81 -11.72 9.84
CA ARG A 124 1.24 -12.38 11.03
C ARG A 124 -0.08 -11.76 11.50
N GLY A 125 -0.31 -10.48 11.22
CA GLY A 125 -1.50 -9.76 11.65
C GLY A 125 -2.66 -9.75 10.65
N LEU A 126 -2.54 -10.44 9.52
CA LEU A 126 -3.59 -10.42 8.50
C LEU A 126 -3.68 -11.79 7.83
N ASN A 127 -4.83 -12.45 7.95
CA ASN A 127 -5.02 -13.72 7.26
C ASN A 127 -5.28 -13.50 5.75
N PRO A 128 -5.01 -14.49 4.88
CA PRO A 128 -5.16 -14.31 3.43
C PRO A 128 -6.57 -13.93 2.97
N LEU A 129 -7.62 -14.41 3.66
CA LEU A 129 -9.01 -14.07 3.36
C LEU A 129 -9.32 -12.61 3.70
N GLN A 130 -8.85 -12.13 4.86
CA GLN A 130 -8.95 -10.72 5.26
C GLN A 130 -8.19 -9.82 4.29
N ALA A 131 -7.04 -10.25 3.78
CA ALA A 131 -6.31 -9.52 2.74
C ALA A 131 -7.14 -9.39 1.47
N ALA A 132 -7.69 -10.51 0.99
CA ALA A 132 -8.51 -10.53 -0.22
C ALA A 132 -9.75 -9.63 -0.08
N ILE A 133 -10.46 -9.70 1.05
CA ILE A 133 -11.62 -8.84 1.33
C ILE A 133 -11.21 -7.36 1.38
N ALA A 134 -10.12 -7.03 2.07
CA ALA A 134 -9.65 -5.65 2.20
C ALA A 134 -9.21 -5.07 0.84
N VAL A 135 -8.50 -5.85 0.02
CA VAL A 135 -8.09 -5.46 -1.32
C VAL A 135 -9.30 -5.27 -2.23
N ALA A 136 -10.24 -6.21 -2.24
CA ALA A 136 -11.46 -6.09 -3.05
C ALA A 136 -12.27 -4.85 -2.68
N GLY A 137 -12.48 -4.61 -1.37
CA GLY A 137 -13.22 -3.43 -0.91
C GLY A 137 -12.50 -2.11 -1.22
N ASP A 138 -11.17 -2.05 -1.07
CA ASP A 138 -10.40 -0.87 -1.48
C ASP A 138 -10.46 -0.67 -3.01
N MET A 139 -10.34 -1.75 -3.80
CA MET A 139 -10.43 -1.71 -5.26
C MET A 139 -11.77 -1.18 -5.73
N ASP A 140 -12.89 -1.67 -5.20
CA ASP A 140 -14.22 -1.23 -5.61
C ASP A 140 -14.42 0.27 -5.38
N ILE A 141 -14.06 0.75 -4.18
CA ILE A 141 -14.21 2.17 -3.82
C ILE A 141 -13.29 3.06 -4.66
N ILE A 142 -12.02 2.66 -4.83
CA ILE A 142 -11.03 3.44 -5.58
C ILE A 142 -11.39 3.45 -7.08
N ALA A 143 -11.75 2.29 -7.65
CA ALA A 143 -12.18 2.18 -9.05
C ALA A 143 -13.37 3.10 -9.34
N PHE A 144 -14.37 3.09 -8.46
CA PHE A 144 -15.54 3.96 -8.57
C PHE A 144 -15.15 5.44 -8.52
N ALA A 145 -14.36 5.84 -7.52
CA ALA A 145 -13.95 7.23 -7.37
C ALA A 145 -13.07 7.73 -8.53
N CYS A 146 -12.12 6.91 -9.01
CA CYS A 146 -11.30 7.22 -10.17
C CYS A 146 -12.13 7.38 -11.44
N LYS A 147 -13.13 6.51 -11.64
CA LYS A 147 -14.04 6.58 -12.79
C LYS A 147 -14.86 7.87 -12.79
N GLU A 148 -15.43 8.25 -11.64
CA GLU A 148 -16.21 9.50 -11.54
C GLU A 148 -15.34 10.75 -11.76
N ALA A 149 -14.09 10.72 -11.28
CA ALA A 149 -13.14 11.82 -11.46
C ALA A 149 -12.39 11.77 -12.80
N SER A 150 -12.68 10.78 -13.66
CA SER A 150 -12.00 10.57 -14.95
C SER A 150 -10.46 10.50 -14.85
N ILE A 151 -9.96 9.84 -13.81
CA ILE A 151 -8.52 9.69 -13.56
C ILE A 151 -7.92 8.77 -14.62
N GLY A 152 -6.93 9.26 -15.36
CA GLY A 152 -6.19 8.50 -16.35
C GLY A 152 -5.15 7.56 -15.74
N ARG A 153 -4.53 6.73 -16.59
CA ARG A 153 -3.60 5.67 -16.18
C ARG A 153 -2.41 6.16 -15.34
N TYR A 154 -1.90 7.35 -15.68
CA TYR A 154 -0.69 7.94 -15.09
C TYR A 154 -1.00 9.11 -14.14
N ASP A 155 -2.26 9.51 -14.04
CA ASP A 155 -2.66 10.69 -13.28
C ASP A 155 -2.60 10.41 -11.77
N GLY A 156 -2.24 11.45 -11.01
CA GLY A 156 -2.47 11.46 -9.57
C GLY A 156 -3.96 11.39 -9.24
N LEU A 157 -4.29 10.78 -8.11
CA LEU A 157 -5.69 10.56 -7.72
C LEU A 157 -6.39 11.87 -7.35
N GLY A 158 -5.65 12.85 -6.82
CA GLY A 158 -6.16 14.12 -6.35
C GLY A 158 -7.01 14.02 -5.07
N GLU A 159 -7.23 15.17 -4.44
CA GLU A 159 -7.96 15.27 -3.16
C GLU A 159 -9.43 14.82 -3.27
N GLY A 160 -10.05 15.00 -4.44
CA GLY A 160 -11.43 14.58 -4.70
C GLY A 160 -11.64 13.07 -4.61
N VAL A 161 -10.67 12.28 -5.07
CA VAL A 161 -10.69 10.82 -4.90
C VAL A 161 -10.30 10.46 -3.48
N MET A 162 -9.21 11.03 -2.96
CA MET A 162 -8.68 10.67 -1.63
C MET A 162 -9.67 10.94 -0.50
N SER A 163 -10.46 12.02 -0.58
CA SER A 163 -11.48 12.36 0.44
C SER A 163 -12.64 11.37 0.52
N ARG A 164 -12.83 10.52 -0.49
CA ARG A 164 -13.86 9.48 -0.53
C ARG A 164 -13.38 8.14 0.00
N ILE A 165 -12.08 8.01 0.23
CA ILE A 165 -11.45 6.76 0.66
C ILE A 165 -11.33 6.78 2.18
N HIS A 166 -11.95 5.80 2.85
CA HIS A 166 -11.86 5.71 4.30
C HIS A 166 -10.42 5.50 4.77
N PRO A 167 -9.98 6.16 5.86
CA PRO A 167 -8.69 5.90 6.45
C PRO A 167 -8.57 4.42 6.85
N VAL A 168 -7.36 3.87 6.71
CA VAL A 168 -7.06 2.57 7.28
C VAL A 168 -6.88 2.77 8.78
N HIS A 169 -7.83 2.27 9.56
CA HIS A 169 -7.72 2.25 11.01
C HIS A 169 -7.01 0.98 11.47
N PRO A 170 -6.28 1.03 12.59
CA PRO A 170 -5.87 -0.20 13.27
C PRO A 170 -7.14 -0.98 13.62
N PRO A 171 -7.22 -2.28 13.33
CA PRO A 171 -8.41 -3.09 13.63
C PRO A 171 -8.77 -2.99 15.12
N GLU A 172 -10.01 -2.58 15.43
CA GLU A 172 -10.51 -2.42 16.81
C GLU A 172 -10.41 -3.72 17.63
N SER A 173 -10.42 -4.87 16.97
CA SER A 173 -10.24 -6.19 17.58
C SER A 173 -8.85 -6.41 18.22
N TRP A 174 -7.93 -5.45 18.12
CA TRP A 174 -6.58 -5.51 18.69
C TRP A 174 -6.45 -4.71 20.00
N ARG A 175 -7.51 -3.98 20.42
CA ARG A 175 -7.54 -3.21 21.67
C ARG A 175 -8.23 -3.92 22.83
N GLY A 176 -8.63 -5.19 22.70
CA GLY A 176 -9.49 -5.81 23.71
C GLY A 176 -9.66 -7.32 23.68
N ALA A 177 -8.57 -8.09 23.62
CA ALA A 177 -8.57 -9.43 24.21
C ALA A 177 -7.85 -9.37 25.57
N PRO A 178 -8.54 -9.08 26.69
CA PRO A 178 -7.99 -9.37 28.00
C PRO A 178 -7.80 -10.89 28.09
N GLY A 179 -6.56 -11.32 28.30
CA GLY A 179 -6.13 -12.65 28.74
C GLY A 179 -6.97 -13.86 28.33
N VAL A 180 -6.43 -14.67 27.42
CA VAL A 180 -6.57 -16.13 27.49
C VAL A 180 -5.19 -16.75 27.38
#